data_AF-A0A318ERX0-F1
#
_entry.id   AF-A0A318ERX0-F1
#
_cell.length_a   1.000
_cell.length_b   1.000
_cell.length_c   1.000
_cell.angle_alpha   90.00
_cell.angle_beta   90.00
_cell.angle_gamma   90.00
#
_symmetry.space_group_name_H-M   'P 1'
#
loop_
_entity.id
_entity.type
_entity.pdbx_description
1 polymer ?
#
loop_
_entity_poly.entity_id
_entity_poly.type
_entity_poly.pdbx_seq_one_letter_code
_entity_poly.pdbx_strand_id
1 'polypeptide(L)' 'MMLTLTFMSKEIRLNIDIQVNSQQKILDTIYILKEAHILQGMEPEYMKVKSIRKGMYVNIDNTYEVEHINTSDILELV' A
#
# COMPACT_ATOMS: atom_id res chain seq x y z
N MET A 1 -7.62 -14.16 1.37
CA MET A 1 -8.07 -14.00 -0.03
C MET A 1 -7.01 -13.23 -0.79
N MET A 2 -6.76 -13.49 -2.07
CA MET A 2 -5.80 -12.68 -2.83
C MET A 2 -6.47 -11.41 -3.37
N LEU A 3 -5.82 -10.26 -3.19
CA LEU A 3 -6.25 -8.97 -3.71
C LEU A 3 -5.28 -8.53 -4.80
N THR A 4 -5.78 -7.92 -5.88
CA THR A 4 -4.94 -7.18 -6.85
C THR A 4 -5.15 -5.70 -6.61
N LEU A 5 -4.11 -4.98 -6.23
CA LEU A 5 -4.15 -3.57 -5.82
C LEU A 5 -3.18 -2.75 -6.65
N THR A 6 -3.46 -1.46 -6.80
CA THR A 6 -2.51 -0.50 -7.37
C THR A 6 -1.88 0.31 -6.26
N PHE A 7 -0.56 0.27 -6.14
CA PHE A 7 0.21 1.19 -5.30
C PHE A 7 0.74 2.33 -6.15
N MET A 8 0.55 3.56 -5.71
CA MET A 8 1.05 4.73 -6.41
C MET A 8 1.71 5.74 -5.47
N SER A 9 2.65 6.51 -5.97
CA SER A 9 3.20 7.68 -5.28
C SER A 9 3.57 8.74 -6.30
N LYS A 10 3.13 9.97 -6.07
CA LYS A 10 3.48 11.10 -6.94
C LYS A 10 4.92 11.56 -6.74
N GLU A 11 5.44 11.46 -5.52
CA GLU A 11 6.78 11.90 -5.16
C GLU A 11 7.86 11.13 -5.94
N ILE A 12 7.77 9.80 -5.91
CA ILE A 12 8.72 8.91 -6.58
C ILE A 12 8.22 8.43 -7.96
N ARG A 13 7.11 9.00 -8.47
CA ARG A 13 6.46 8.62 -9.74
C ARG A 13 6.22 7.10 -9.85
N LEU A 14 5.76 6.51 -8.75
CA LEU A 14 5.41 5.10 -8.68
C LEU A 14 3.96 4.89 -9.13
N ASN A 15 3.74 3.87 -9.94
CA ASN A 15 2.42 3.31 -10.23
C ASN A 15 2.60 1.83 -10.60
N ILE A 16 2.26 0.93 -9.68
CA ILE A 16 2.48 -0.51 -9.81
C ILE A 16 1.26 -1.30 -9.35
N ASP A 17 0.95 -2.35 -10.08
CA ASP A 17 -0.05 -3.34 -9.66
C ASP A 17 0.65 -4.50 -8.94
N ILE A 18 0.12 -4.87 -7.78
CA ILE A 18 0.65 -5.98 -6.98
C ILE A 18 -0.47 -6.90 -6.52
N GLN A 19 -0.10 -8.15 -6.25
CA GLN A 19 -0.97 -9.10 -5.58
C GLN A 19 -0.56 -9.26 -4.13
N VAL A 20 -1.53 -9.16 -3.22
CA VAL A 20 -1.32 -9.29 -1.78
C VAL A 20 -2.36 -10.22 -1.17
N ASN A 21 -2.02 -10.81 -0.03
CA ASN A 21 -3.02 -11.53 0.77
C ASN A 21 -3.82 -10.52 1.61
N SER A 22 -5.15 -10.63 1.61
CA SER A 22 -6.04 -9.78 2.40
C SER A 22 -5.73 -9.80 3.91
N GLN A 23 -5.13 -10.88 4.42
CA GLN A 23 -4.73 -11.04 5.82
C GLN A 23 -3.33 -10.47 6.12
N GLN A 24 -2.59 -10.03 5.11
CA GLN A 24 -1.27 -9.41 5.29
C GLN A 24 -1.43 -7.99 5.83
N LYS A 25 -0.52 -7.55 6.70
CA LYS A 25 -0.45 -6.14 7.09
C LYS A 25 0.01 -5.29 5.93
N ILE A 26 -0.54 -4.08 5.83
CA ILE A 26 -0.14 -3.15 4.77
C ILE A 26 1.35 -2.79 4.93
N LEU A 27 1.81 -2.59 6.17
CA LEU A 27 3.22 -2.31 6.49
C LEU A 27 4.18 -3.38 5.95
N ASP A 28 3.82 -4.67 6.04
CA ASP A 28 4.68 -5.75 5.52
C ASP A 28 4.86 -5.62 4.00
N THR A 29 3.80 -5.22 3.28
CA THR A 29 3.91 -4.94 1.84
C THR A 29 4.84 -3.77 1.56
N ILE A 30 4.77 -2.70 2.35
CA ILE A 30 5.66 -1.53 2.21
C ILE A 30 7.12 -1.95 2.41
N TYR A 31 7.42 -2.78 3.42
CA TYR A 31 8.77 -3.31 3.63
C TYR A 31 9.24 -4.14 2.43
N ILE A 32 8.42 -5.03 1.89
CA ILE A 32 8.76 -5.81 0.68
C ILE A 32 9.07 -4.88 -0.49
N LEU A 33 8.27 -3.86 -0.72
CA LEU A 33 8.50 -2.89 -1.81
C LEU A 33 9.79 -2.09 -1.58
N LYS A 34 10.15 -1.77 -0.32
CA LYS A 34 11.44 -1.15 0.02
C LYS A 34 12.61 -2.07 -0.26
N GLU A 35 12.54 -3.32 0.21
CA GLU A 35 13.58 -4.34 0.00
C GLU A 35 13.78 -4.66 -1.49
N ALA A 36 12.72 -4.57 -2.29
CA ALA A 36 12.77 -4.68 -3.74
C ALA A 36 13.31 -3.42 -4.46
N HIS A 37 13.75 -2.40 -3.73
CA HIS A 37 14.23 -1.11 -4.24
C HIS A 37 13.20 -0.33 -5.09
N ILE A 38 11.90 -0.57 -4.86
CA ILE A 38 10.80 0.14 -5.52
C ILE A 38 10.53 1.49 -4.83
N LEU A 39 10.58 1.51 -3.49
CA LEU A 39 10.33 2.71 -2.67
C LEU A 39 11.62 3.52 -2.42
N GLN A 40 12.28 3.96 -3.49
CA GLN A 40 13.56 4.68 -3.37
C GLN A 40 13.40 5.97 -2.56
N GLY A 41 14.15 6.09 -1.47
CA GLY A 41 14.16 7.28 -0.62
C GLY A 41 12.95 7.43 0.31
N MET A 42 12.05 6.44 0.38
CA MET A 42 10.92 6.47 1.31
C MET A 42 11.15 5.53 2.50
N GLU A 43 10.90 6.05 3.70
CA GLU A 43 11.04 5.30 4.95
C GLU A 43 9.67 4.79 5.44
N PRO A 44 9.46 3.46 5.56
CA PRO A 44 8.17 2.85 5.88
C PRO A 44 7.53 3.35 7.18
N GLU A 45 8.36 3.63 8.18
CA GLU A 45 7.96 4.04 9.54
C GLU A 45 7.24 5.40 9.58
N TYR A 46 7.46 6.24 8.56
CA TYR A 46 6.86 7.58 8.46
C TYR A 46 5.82 7.67 7.34
N MET A 47 5.62 6.58 6.59
CA MET A 47 4.79 6.58 5.40
C MET A 47 3.31 6.62 5.75
N LYS A 48 2.57 7.51 5.08
CA LYS A 48 1.11 7.53 5.18
C LYS A 48 0.53 6.90 3.93
N VAL A 49 -0.44 6.01 4.10
CA VAL A 49 -1.12 5.38 2.98
C VAL A 49 -2.55 5.89 2.92
N LYS A 50 -2.96 6.39 1.75
CA LYS A 50 -4.31 6.86 1.49
C LYS A 50 -5.02 5.94 0.51
N SER A 51 -6.17 5.41 0.90
CA SER A 51 -7.08 4.78 -0.06
C SER A 51 -7.75 5.87 -0.89
N ILE A 52 -7.42 5.93 -2.18
CA ILE A 52 -7.99 6.94 -3.10
C ILE A 52 -9.50 6.77 -3.20
N ARG A 53 -9.97 5.52 -3.34
CA ARG A 53 -11.40 5.22 -3.47
C ARG A 53 -12.22 5.71 -2.30
N LYS A 54 -11.68 5.59 -1.08
CA LYS A 54 -12.37 5.98 0.15
C LYS A 54 -12.10 7.43 0.54
N GLY A 55 -11.05 8.04 -0.01
CA GLY A 55 -10.59 9.37 0.38
C GLY A 55 -10.00 9.44 1.78
N MET A 56 -9.64 8.31 2.41
CA MET A 56 -9.19 8.23 3.80
C MET A 56 -7.80 7.61 3.91
N TYR A 57 -7.07 8.01 4.96
CA TYR A 57 -5.84 7.34 5.36
C TYR A 57 -6.16 6.00 6.02
N VAL A 58 -5.36 4.99 5.72
CA VAL A 58 -5.47 3.66 6.31
C VAL A 58 -4.43 3.49 7.41
N ASN A 59 -4.74 2.67 8.40
CA ASN A 59 -3.75 2.26 9.39
C ASN A 59 -2.86 1.16 8.81
N ILE A 60 -1.57 1.45 8.60
CA ILE A 60 -0.65 0.50 7.97
C ILE A 60 -0.31 -0.72 8.84
N ASP A 61 -0.52 -0.62 10.16
CA ASP A 61 -0.31 -1.73 11.10
C ASP A 61 -1.45 -2.77 11.03
N ASN A 62 -2.56 -2.42 10.40
CA ASN A 62 -3.71 -3.30 10.17
C ASN A 62 -3.56 -4.08 8.86
N THR A 63 -4.38 -5.13 8.74
CA THR A 63 -4.48 -5.92 7.51
C THR A 63 -5.32 -5.20 6.46
N TYR A 64 -5.14 -5.58 5.19
CA TYR A 64 -6.00 -5.09 4.12
C TYR A 64 -7.49 -5.34 4.39
N GLU A 65 -7.84 -6.49 4.96
CA GLU A 65 -9.23 -6.83 5.29
C GLU A 65 -9.82 -5.92 6.37
N VAL A 66 -9.07 -5.64 7.43
CA VAL A 66 -9.51 -4.74 8.54
C VAL A 66 -9.69 -3.32 8.02
N GLU A 67 -8.82 -2.85 7.14
CA GLU A 67 -8.94 -1.55 6.47
C GLU A 67 -9.98 -1.57 5.32
N HIS A 68 -10.69 -2.69 5.15
CA HIS A 68 -11.69 -2.95 4.12
C HIS A 68 -11.20 -2.64 2.70
N ILE A 69 -9.94 -2.95 2.40
CA ILE A 69 -9.32 -2.79 1.07
C ILE A 69 -9.71 -3.97 0.19
N ASN A 70 -10.12 -3.66 -1.03
CA ASN A 70 -10.61 -4.64 -2.00
C ASN A 70 -9.77 -4.63 -3.27
N THR A 71 -9.87 -5.70 -4.05
CA THR A 71 -9.30 -5.74 -5.40
C THR A 71 -9.72 -4.50 -6.21
N SER A 72 -8.78 -3.98 -6.98
CA SER A 72 -8.86 -2.73 -7.77
C SER A 72 -8.86 -1.44 -6.95
N ASP A 73 -8.67 -1.50 -5.63
CA ASP A 73 -8.41 -0.28 -4.86
C ASP A 73 -7.01 0.27 -5.16
N ILE A 74 -6.92 1.60 -5.15
CA ILE A 74 -5.68 2.34 -5.35
C ILE A 74 -5.22 2.89 -4.00
N LEU A 75 -3.99 2.56 -3.61
CA LEU A 75 -3.33 3.02 -2.40
C LEU A 75 -2.22 4.01 -2.77
N GLU A 76 -2.39 5.26 -2.36
CA GLU A 76 -1.41 6.33 -2.54
C GLU A 76 -0.47 6.38 -1.34
N LEU A 77 0.83 6.24 -1.60
CA LEU A 77 1.91 6.43 -0.62
C LEU A 77 2.29 7.91 -0.59
N VAL A 78 2.15 8.52 0.59
CA VAL A 78 2.32 9.95 0.88
C VAL A 78 3.36 10.13 1.98
#